data_AF-A0ABD3PET2-F1
#
_entry.id   AF-A0ABD3PET2-F1
#
_cell.length_a   1.000
_cell.length_b   1.000
_cell.length_c   1.000
_cell.angle_alpha   90.00
_cell.angle_beta   90.00
_cell.angle_gamma   90.00
#
_symmetry.space_group_name_H-M   'P 1'
#
loop_
_entity.id
_entity.type
_entity.pdbx_description
1 polymer ?
#
loop_
_entity_poly.entity_id
_entity_poly.type
_entity_poly.pdbx_seq_one_letter_code
_entity_poly.pdbx_strand_id
1 'polypeptide(L)'
;MKVLFVFLASILLLLAHLPLTAAFKSTSLLARKHSFRSPSLIQRMSIPNEHHPHCDLPGDPSLILTTNVDLGDKKGEILKTLSALVASSTGKPESYVAVCITDKASMCFGGSDDPLALGCVYSLGAINVGNNGKIQSGVTDALEQYGVTANRIYINFFDMPRENVGWNRATFGG
;
A
#
# COMPACT_ATOMS: atom_id res chain seq x y z
N MET A 1 -28.00 14.55 41.48
CA MET A 1 -28.23 15.72 40.59
C MET A 1 -27.53 17.02 41.03
N LYS A 2 -26.39 16.98 41.74
CA LYS A 2 -25.62 18.20 42.11
C LYS A 2 -24.16 18.21 41.62
N VAL A 3 -23.71 17.16 40.92
CA VAL A 3 -22.31 17.03 40.46
C VAL A 3 -22.14 17.46 38.99
N LEU A 4 -23.21 17.48 38.19
CA LEU A 4 -23.17 17.83 36.77
C LEU A 4 -23.12 19.35 36.50
N PHE A 5 -23.51 20.18 37.48
CA PHE A 5 -23.57 21.64 37.31
C PHE A 5 -22.22 22.35 37.50
N VAL A 6 -21.27 21.72 38.21
CA VAL A 6 -19.95 22.32 38.47
C VAL A 6 -19.01 22.15 37.27
N PHE A 7 -19.18 21.09 36.47
CA PHE A 7 -18.33 20.86 35.29
C PHE A 7 -18.67 21.74 34.07
N LEU A 8 -19.94 22.14 33.90
CA LEU A 8 -20.31 23.04 32.80
C LEU A 8 -19.86 24.50 33.02
N ALA A 9 -19.70 24.95 34.26
CA ALA A 9 -19.23 26.30 34.57
C ALA A 9 -17.73 26.49 34.31
N SER A 10 -16.93 25.41 34.38
CA SER A 10 -15.47 25.47 34.18
C SER A 10 -15.05 25.41 32.71
N ILE A 11 -15.88 24.86 31.82
CA ILE A 11 -15.59 24.80 30.37
C ILE A 11 -15.95 26.11 29.67
N LEU A 12 -16.93 26.86 30.19
CA LEU A 12 -17.32 28.15 29.62
C LEU A 12 -16.32 29.28 29.91
N LEU A 13 -15.40 29.10 30.87
CA LEU A 13 -14.38 30.10 31.23
C LEU A 13 -13.08 29.96 30.41
N LEU A 14 -12.91 28.88 29.62
CA LEU A 14 -11.69 28.63 28.84
C LEU A 14 -11.75 29.12 27.38
N LEU A 15 -12.90 29.66 26.94
CA LEU A 15 -13.11 30.14 25.56
C LEU A 15 -13.09 31.67 25.41
N ALA A 16 -12.77 32.42 26.46
CA ALA A 16 -12.87 33.89 26.48
C ALA A 16 -11.57 34.66 26.18
N HIS A 17 -10.45 34.01 25.83
CA HIS A 17 -9.15 34.68 25.72
C HIS A 17 -8.35 34.46 24.43
N LEU A 18 -9.00 34.23 23.28
CA LEU A 18 -8.32 34.31 21.98
C LEU A 18 -8.70 35.59 21.24
N PRO A 19 -7.77 36.54 21.05
CA PRO A 19 -8.03 37.79 20.36
C PRO A 19 -8.23 37.58 18.86
N LEU A 20 -9.36 38.10 18.38
CA LEU A 20 -9.79 38.19 17.00
C LEU A 20 -9.24 39.49 16.39
N THR A 21 -8.17 39.46 15.59
CA THR A 21 -7.83 40.56 14.64
C THR A 21 -6.69 40.15 13.71
N ALA A 22 -6.95 40.09 12.40
CA ALA A 22 -6.22 40.85 11.36
C ALA A 22 -6.54 40.30 9.96
N ALA A 23 -7.34 41.06 9.22
CA ALA A 23 -7.48 40.99 7.77
C ALA A 23 -6.52 41.98 7.11
N PHE A 24 -5.88 41.65 5.97
CA PHE A 24 -5.74 42.61 4.83
C PHE A 24 -4.99 42.06 3.59
N LYS A 25 -5.62 42.29 2.42
CA LYS A 25 -5.15 42.66 1.07
C LYS A 25 -4.07 41.80 0.37
N SER A 26 -4.36 41.19 -0.79
CA SER A 26 -4.62 41.76 -2.13
C SER A 26 -3.42 42.46 -2.77
N THR A 27 -2.85 41.82 -3.80
CA THR A 27 -2.33 42.49 -5.00
C THR A 27 -2.22 41.51 -6.16
N SER A 28 -3.10 41.70 -7.14
CA SER A 28 -2.96 41.25 -8.52
C SER A 28 -1.85 42.04 -9.22
N LEU A 29 -0.98 41.38 -9.99
CA LEU A 29 -0.17 42.05 -11.01
C LEU A 29 -0.23 41.31 -12.33
N LEU A 30 -0.35 42.14 -13.37
CA LEU A 30 -0.89 41.89 -14.68
C LEU A 30 0.21 41.52 -15.69
N ALA A 31 -0.12 40.58 -16.57
CA ALA A 31 0.25 40.43 -17.98
C ALA A 31 1.55 41.06 -18.54
N ARG A 32 2.33 40.24 -19.25
CA ARG A 32 3.02 40.69 -20.47
C ARG A 32 2.99 39.62 -21.57
N LYS A 33 2.17 39.87 -22.59
CA LYS A 33 2.20 39.18 -23.89
C LYS A 33 3.42 39.66 -24.67
N HIS A 34 4.24 38.75 -25.17
CA HIS A 34 5.11 39.01 -26.33
C HIS A 34 4.80 38.01 -27.44
N SER A 35 4.68 38.58 -28.64
CA SER A 35 4.24 37.97 -29.88
C SER A 35 5.41 37.40 -30.68
N PHE A 36 5.29 36.13 -31.06
CA PHE A 36 5.51 35.54 -32.39
C PHE A 36 6.84 35.77 -33.15
N ARG A 37 7.61 34.69 -33.35
CA ARG A 37 8.35 34.35 -34.59
C ARG A 37 8.54 32.82 -34.70
N SER A 38 8.12 32.28 -35.84
CA SER A 38 8.20 30.88 -36.34
C SER A 38 9.48 30.73 -37.23
N PRO A 39 9.89 29.57 -37.82
CA PRO A 39 9.53 28.14 -37.65
C PRO A 39 10.76 27.24 -37.38
N SER A 40 10.51 25.93 -37.26
CA SER A 40 11.44 24.78 -37.33
C SER A 40 11.95 24.23 -36.01
N LEU A 41 11.91 22.89 -35.88
CA LEU A 41 12.30 22.06 -34.73
C LEU A 41 11.26 21.78 -33.63
N ILE A 42 9.97 21.75 -33.95
CA ILE A 42 9.09 20.75 -33.32
C ILE A 42 8.98 19.59 -34.30
N GLN A 43 10.04 18.78 -34.33
CA GLN A 43 9.84 17.36 -34.59
C GLN A 43 8.83 16.94 -33.52
N ARG A 44 7.62 16.58 -33.95
CA ARG A 44 6.72 15.78 -33.13
C ARG A 44 7.52 14.53 -32.75
N MET A 45 8.23 14.61 -31.64
CA MET A 45 8.51 13.43 -30.84
C MET A 45 7.14 13.10 -30.26
N SER A 46 6.31 12.45 -31.06
CA SER A 46 5.38 11.48 -30.52
C SER A 46 6.25 10.61 -29.63
N ILE A 47 6.16 10.81 -28.32
CA ILE A 47 6.68 9.87 -27.34
C ILE A 47 6.04 8.56 -27.78
N PRO A 48 6.80 7.61 -28.37
CA PRO A 48 6.19 6.33 -28.63
C PRO A 48 5.78 5.84 -27.26
N ASN A 49 4.54 5.35 -27.15
CA ASN A 49 4.17 4.52 -26.04
C ASN A 49 5.06 3.26 -26.13
N GLU A 50 6.32 3.38 -25.71
CA GLU A 50 7.29 2.30 -25.75
C GLU A 50 6.87 1.33 -24.65
N HIS A 51 6.11 0.33 -25.09
CA HIS A 51 6.11 -0.96 -24.43
C HIS A 51 7.56 -1.39 -24.20
N HIS A 52 7.94 -1.54 -22.93
CA HIS A 52 9.28 -1.97 -22.55
C HIS A 52 9.53 -3.40 -23.07
N PRO A 53 10.54 -3.66 -23.90
CA PRO A 53 10.55 -4.85 -24.77
C PRO A 53 11.03 -6.17 -24.13
N HIS A 54 11.35 -6.24 -22.83
CA HIS A 54 11.90 -7.49 -22.26
C HIS A 54 11.50 -7.75 -20.80
N CYS A 55 10.35 -8.39 -20.54
CA CYS A 55 10.21 -9.10 -19.27
C CYS A 55 9.26 -10.29 -19.35
N ASP A 56 9.75 -11.39 -19.94
CA ASP A 56 9.10 -12.70 -19.98
C ASP A 56 9.85 -13.74 -19.13
N LEU A 57 10.13 -13.56 -17.83
CA LEU A 57 10.85 -14.59 -17.04
C LEU A 57 10.57 -14.64 -15.50
N PRO A 58 10.81 -15.82 -14.86
CA PRO A 58 10.16 -16.33 -13.64
C PRO A 58 10.76 -16.10 -12.25
N GLY A 59 10.00 -15.52 -11.30
CA GLY A 59 10.15 -15.77 -9.86
C GLY A 59 10.19 -14.51 -9.00
N ASP A 60 9.02 -14.09 -8.52
CA ASP A 60 8.64 -12.78 -7.97
C ASP A 60 7.20 -12.49 -8.48
N PRO A 61 6.21 -12.13 -7.64
CA PRO A 61 6.28 -11.66 -6.24
C PRO A 61 6.19 -12.74 -5.18
N SER A 62 6.71 -12.44 -4.00
CA SER A 62 6.50 -13.26 -2.80
C SER A 62 5.67 -12.52 -1.75
N LEU A 63 4.61 -13.16 -1.25
CA LEU A 63 3.86 -12.73 -0.07
C LEU A 63 4.20 -13.65 1.10
N ILE A 64 4.78 -13.08 2.14
CA ILE A 64 5.04 -13.77 3.40
C ILE A 64 4.09 -13.21 4.44
N LEU A 65 3.29 -14.08 5.04
CA LEU A 65 2.25 -13.68 5.99
C LEU A 65 2.38 -14.51 7.27
N THR A 66 2.23 -13.83 8.41
CA THR A 66 2.21 -14.44 9.73
C THR A 66 0.94 -13.99 10.44
N THR A 67 0.21 -14.92 11.04
CA THR A 67 -1.02 -14.66 11.77
C THR A 67 -1.12 -15.55 13.01
N ASN A 68 -1.82 -15.07 14.03
CA ASN A 68 -2.11 -15.82 15.25
C ASN A 68 -3.35 -16.71 15.15
N VAL A 69 -4.16 -16.56 14.09
CA VAL A 69 -5.35 -17.39 13.89
C VAL A 69 -4.98 -18.81 13.43
N ASP A 70 -5.88 -19.76 13.67
CA ASP A 70 -5.80 -21.12 13.12
C ASP A 70 -6.51 -21.15 11.77
N LEU A 71 -5.78 -21.44 10.69
CA LEU A 71 -6.36 -21.54 9.35
C LEU A 71 -6.99 -22.92 9.07
N GLY A 72 -6.71 -23.92 9.92
CA GLY A 72 -7.24 -25.27 9.84
C GLY A 72 -7.00 -25.93 8.47
N ASP A 73 -7.94 -26.77 8.06
CA ASP A 73 -7.86 -27.55 6.82
C ASP A 73 -7.92 -26.66 5.54
N LYS A 74 -8.43 -25.43 5.67
CA LYS A 74 -8.56 -24.47 4.56
C LYS A 74 -7.26 -23.73 4.24
N LYS A 75 -6.17 -23.98 4.98
CA LYS A 75 -4.86 -23.35 4.75
C LYS A 75 -4.37 -23.48 3.30
N GLY A 76 -4.65 -24.62 2.65
CA GLY A 76 -4.31 -24.82 1.24
C GLY A 76 -5.11 -23.96 0.26
N GLU A 77 -6.37 -23.65 0.58
CA GLU A 77 -7.25 -22.83 -0.26
C GLU A 77 -6.89 -21.36 -0.19
N ILE A 78 -6.60 -20.84 1.01
CA ILE A 78 -6.16 -19.45 1.18
C ILE A 78 -4.80 -19.21 0.52
N LEU A 79 -3.85 -20.15 0.57
CA LEU A 79 -2.58 -20.04 -0.16
C LEU A 79 -2.79 -19.83 -1.66
N LYS A 80 -3.68 -20.62 -2.28
CA LYS A 80 -4.02 -20.49 -3.71
C LYS A 80 -4.76 -19.19 -4.02
N THR A 81 -5.68 -18.80 -3.13
CA THR A 81 -6.41 -17.53 -3.26
C THR A 81 -5.47 -16.33 -3.24
N LEU A 82 -4.53 -16.30 -2.29
CA LEU A 82 -3.53 -15.25 -2.18
C LEU A 82 -2.53 -15.28 -3.35
N SER A 83 -2.18 -16.46 -3.86
CA SER A 83 -1.33 -16.61 -5.04
C SER A 83 -1.96 -15.94 -6.28
N ALA A 84 -3.22 -16.28 -6.57
CA ALA A 84 -3.97 -15.67 -7.68
C ALA A 84 -4.20 -14.16 -7.47
N LEU A 85 -4.45 -13.73 -6.23
CA LEU A 85 -4.58 -12.31 -5.88
C LEU A 85 -3.29 -11.53 -6.19
N VAL A 86 -2.13 -12.05 -5.78
CA VAL A 86 -0.84 -11.39 -6.02
C VAL A 86 -0.52 -11.36 -7.51
N ALA A 87 -0.77 -12.45 -8.25
CA ALA A 87 -0.59 -12.51 -9.70
C ALA A 87 -1.42 -11.42 -10.40
N SER A 88 -2.73 -11.40 -10.14
CA SER A 88 -3.66 -10.45 -10.76
C SER A 88 -3.41 -9.00 -10.35
N SER A 89 -2.98 -8.76 -9.11
CA SER A 89 -2.69 -7.41 -8.61
C SER A 89 -1.39 -6.83 -9.18
N THR A 90 -0.38 -7.67 -9.41
CA THR A 90 0.92 -7.23 -9.94
C THR A 90 1.02 -7.33 -11.46
N GLY A 91 0.12 -8.06 -12.11
CA GLY A 91 0.15 -8.34 -13.55
C GLY A 91 1.23 -9.36 -13.95
N LYS A 92 1.82 -10.07 -12.99
CA LYS A 92 2.85 -11.09 -13.23
C LYS A 92 2.22 -12.49 -13.34
N PRO A 93 2.79 -13.39 -14.15
CA PRO A 93 2.31 -14.77 -14.23
C PRO A 93 2.28 -15.45 -12.86
N GLU A 94 1.19 -16.15 -12.54
CA GLU A 94 1.05 -16.85 -11.26
C GLU A 94 2.13 -17.92 -11.04
N SER A 95 2.68 -18.49 -12.11
CA SER A 95 3.82 -19.42 -12.05
C SER A 95 5.06 -18.86 -11.33
N TYR A 96 5.10 -17.55 -11.09
CA TYR A 96 6.21 -16.82 -10.46
C TYR A 96 5.88 -16.35 -9.05
N VAL A 97 4.63 -16.50 -8.64
CA VAL A 97 4.16 -16.08 -7.33
C VAL A 97 4.54 -17.13 -6.30
N ALA A 98 5.08 -16.69 -5.17
CA ALA A 98 5.25 -17.51 -3.99
C ALA A 98 4.43 -16.95 -2.84
N VAL A 99 3.72 -17.81 -2.11
CA VAL A 99 3.01 -17.43 -0.89
C VAL A 99 3.43 -18.35 0.24
N CYS A 100 3.77 -17.77 1.38
CA CYS A 100 4.07 -18.51 2.60
C CYS A 100 3.20 -17.96 3.74
N ILE A 101 2.59 -18.86 4.52
CA ILE A 101 1.77 -18.47 5.68
C ILE A 101 2.19 -19.25 6.92
N THR A 102 2.55 -18.51 7.96
CA THR A 102 2.73 -19.02 9.33
C THR A 102 1.49 -18.68 10.15
N ASP A 103 0.70 -19.69 10.52
CA ASP A 103 -0.48 -19.55 11.36
C ASP A 103 -0.17 -19.98 12.81
N LYS A 104 -1.09 -19.73 13.75
CA LYS A 104 -0.93 -20.05 15.19
C LYS A 104 0.31 -19.42 15.84
N ALA A 105 0.77 -18.30 15.31
CA ALA A 105 1.92 -17.59 15.87
C ALA A 105 1.56 -16.84 17.16
N SER A 106 2.50 -16.73 18.09
CA SER A 106 2.37 -15.82 19.24
C SER A 106 2.57 -14.38 18.78
N MET A 107 1.51 -13.58 18.78
CA MET A 107 1.54 -12.21 18.25
C MET A 107 0.73 -11.24 19.12
N CYS A 108 1.07 -9.96 19.06
CA CYS A 108 0.33 -8.88 19.70
C CYS A 108 0.34 -7.64 18.80
N PHE A 109 -0.79 -6.94 18.70
CA PHE A 109 -0.93 -5.69 17.96
C PHE A 109 -1.71 -4.69 18.81
N GLY A 110 -1.08 -3.55 19.10
CA GLY A 110 -1.70 -2.51 19.93
C GLY A 110 -1.96 -2.94 21.38
N GLY A 111 -1.19 -3.90 21.90
CA GLY A 111 -1.35 -4.42 23.27
C GLY A 111 -2.38 -5.54 23.43
N SER A 112 -3.03 -5.97 22.34
CA SER A 112 -3.98 -7.10 22.33
C SER A 112 -3.50 -8.23 21.40
N ASP A 113 -3.75 -9.47 21.81
CA ASP A 113 -3.56 -10.70 21.04
C ASP A 113 -4.83 -11.14 20.28
N ASP A 114 -5.84 -10.26 20.17
CA ASP A 114 -6.97 -10.46 19.25
C ASP A 114 -6.49 -10.77 17.82
N PRO A 115 -7.27 -11.47 16.98
CA PRO A 115 -6.89 -11.87 15.63
C PRO A 115 -6.17 -10.77 14.83
N LEU A 116 -4.97 -11.09 14.32
CA LEU A 116 -4.12 -10.13 13.62
C LEU A 116 -3.24 -10.83 12.57
N ALA A 117 -2.72 -10.05 11.62
CA ALA A 117 -1.73 -10.54 10.66
C ALA A 117 -0.66 -9.49 10.36
N LEU A 118 0.56 -9.95 10.18
CA LEU A 118 1.69 -9.13 9.73
C LEU A 118 2.32 -9.82 8.52
N GLY A 119 2.72 -9.05 7.53
CA GLY A 119 3.32 -9.63 6.34
C GLY A 119 4.24 -8.68 5.60
N CYS A 120 4.85 -9.23 4.56
CA CYS A 120 5.64 -8.49 3.61
C CYS A 120 5.44 -9.03 2.20
N VAL A 121 5.50 -8.12 1.24
CA VAL A 121 5.49 -8.43 -0.18
C VAL A 121 6.80 -7.94 -0.77
N TYR A 122 7.52 -8.84 -1.43
CA TYR A 122 8.72 -8.50 -2.19
C TYR A 122 8.41 -8.64 -3.66
N SER A 123 8.75 -7.62 -4.45
CA SER A 123 8.62 -7.71 -5.89
C SER A 123 9.68 -6.96 -6.69
N LEU A 124 10.07 -7.46 -7.87
CA LEU A 124 10.89 -6.75 -8.87
C LEU A 124 9.97 -5.82 -9.66
N GLY A 125 9.91 -4.55 -9.27
CA GLY A 125 8.91 -3.62 -9.77
C GLY A 125 7.50 -3.99 -9.29
N ALA A 126 6.48 -3.45 -9.96
CA ALA A 126 5.07 -3.62 -9.62
C ALA A 126 4.64 -3.20 -8.20
N ILE A 127 5.54 -2.62 -7.40
CA ILE A 127 5.26 -1.98 -6.12
C ILE A 127 4.87 -0.52 -6.36
N ASN A 128 3.60 -0.20 -6.09
CA ASN A 128 3.06 1.15 -6.24
C ASN A 128 1.73 1.26 -5.47
N VAL A 129 1.23 2.48 -5.28
CA VAL A 129 -0.01 2.76 -4.50
C VAL A 129 -1.19 1.90 -4.95
N GLY A 130 -1.38 1.72 -6.27
CA GLY A 130 -2.52 0.97 -6.81
C GLY A 130 -2.41 -0.52 -6.55
N ASN A 131 -1.29 -1.14 -6.91
CA ASN A 131 -1.09 -2.58 -6.74
C ASN A 131 -1.02 -2.97 -5.26
N ASN A 132 -0.32 -2.17 -4.45
CA ASN A 132 -0.21 -2.40 -3.01
C ASN A 132 -1.59 -2.33 -2.33
N GLY A 133 -2.42 -1.37 -2.73
CA GLY A 133 -3.79 -1.25 -2.24
C GLY A 133 -4.66 -2.47 -2.56
N LYS A 134 -4.55 -3.01 -3.79
CA LYS A 134 -5.28 -4.23 -4.19
C LYS A 134 -4.84 -5.45 -3.38
N ILE A 135 -3.53 -5.63 -3.18
CA ILE A 135 -3.00 -6.74 -2.38
C ILE A 135 -3.44 -6.61 -0.92
N GLN A 136 -3.32 -5.42 -0.32
CA GLN A 136 -3.77 -5.16 1.05
C GLN A 136 -5.26 -5.47 1.23
N SER A 137 -6.11 -4.99 0.31
CA SER A 137 -7.55 -5.25 0.34
C SER A 137 -7.84 -6.74 0.22
N GLY A 138 -7.28 -7.42 -0.79
CA GLY A 138 -7.57 -8.84 -0.99
C GLY A 138 -7.04 -9.75 0.12
N VAL A 139 -5.91 -9.41 0.76
CA VAL A 139 -5.45 -10.14 1.96
C VAL A 139 -6.41 -9.91 3.12
N THR A 140 -6.93 -8.70 3.28
CA THR A 140 -7.95 -8.39 4.29
C THR A 140 -9.21 -9.23 4.08
N ASP A 141 -9.73 -9.24 2.86
CA ASP A 141 -10.93 -10.02 2.49
C ASP A 141 -10.71 -11.53 2.72
N ALA A 142 -9.52 -12.04 2.38
CA ALA A 142 -9.19 -13.45 2.54
C ALA A 142 -9.13 -13.90 4.01
N LEU A 143 -8.72 -13.00 4.91
CA LEU A 143 -8.58 -13.26 6.35
C LEU A 143 -9.83 -12.93 7.17
N GLU A 144 -10.79 -12.18 6.60
CA GLU A 144 -12.01 -11.76 7.30
C GLU A 144 -12.81 -12.96 7.84
N GLN A 145 -12.88 -14.05 7.08
CA GLN A 145 -13.57 -15.29 7.49
C GLN A 145 -12.93 -15.97 8.73
N TYR A 146 -11.70 -15.58 9.10
CA TYR A 146 -10.98 -16.06 10.28
C TYR A 146 -11.01 -15.04 11.44
N GLY A 147 -11.79 -13.96 11.30
CA GLY A 147 -11.99 -12.95 12.34
C GLY A 147 -10.90 -11.88 12.41
N VAL A 148 -9.94 -11.85 11.47
CA VAL A 148 -8.92 -10.79 11.42
C VAL A 148 -9.55 -9.53 10.82
N THR A 149 -9.59 -8.44 11.58
CA THR A 149 -10.16 -7.17 11.13
C THR A 149 -9.15 -6.34 10.33
N ALA A 150 -9.65 -5.53 9.38
CA ALA A 150 -8.82 -4.71 8.47
C ALA A 150 -7.78 -3.81 9.18
N ASN A 151 -8.13 -3.28 10.35
CA ASN A 151 -7.26 -2.43 11.16
C ASN A 151 -6.18 -3.18 11.95
N ARG A 152 -6.09 -4.50 11.82
CA ARG A 152 -5.13 -5.38 12.51
C ARG A 152 -4.21 -6.12 11.52
N ILE A 153 -4.03 -5.55 10.33
CA ILE A 153 -3.20 -6.12 9.27
C ILE A 153 -2.19 -5.08 8.80
N TYR A 154 -0.90 -5.39 8.89
CA TYR A 154 0.15 -4.64 8.19
C TYR A 154 0.85 -5.51 7.15
N ILE A 155 1.04 -4.95 5.96
CA ILE A 155 1.87 -5.52 4.91
C ILE A 155 2.90 -4.48 4.48
N ASN A 156 4.18 -4.83 4.60
CA ASN A 156 5.27 -4.01 4.11
C ASN A 156 5.61 -4.40 2.67
N PHE A 157 5.68 -3.43 1.76
CA PHE A 157 5.95 -3.67 0.35
C PHE A 157 7.38 -3.24 -0.01
N PHE A 158 8.14 -4.13 -0.64
CA PHE A 158 9.53 -3.93 -0.98
C PHE A 158 9.73 -4.11 -2.48
N ASP A 159 10.16 -3.04 -3.15
CA ASP A 159 10.63 -3.11 -4.53
C ASP A 159 12.10 -3.56 -4.53
N MET A 160 12.37 -4.70 -5.15
CA MET A 160 13.64 -5.40 -5.09
C MET A 160 14.46 -5.14 -6.36
N PRO A 161 15.75 -4.75 -6.22
CA PRO A 161 16.68 -4.77 -7.35
C PRO A 161 16.86 -6.19 -7.89
N ARG A 162 17.03 -6.32 -9.21
CA ARG A 162 17.08 -7.63 -9.90
C ARG A 162 18.27 -8.49 -9.47
N GLU A 163 19.41 -7.87 -9.25
CA GLU A 163 20.64 -8.47 -8.75
C GLU A 163 20.50 -9.02 -7.31
N ASN A 164 19.49 -8.59 -6.57
CA ASN A 164 19.26 -8.99 -5.17
C ASN A 164 18.22 -10.11 -5.03
N VAL A 165 17.76 -10.68 -6.14
CA VAL A 165 16.82 -11.81 -6.13
C VAL A 165 17.46 -12.99 -6.87
N GLY A 166 17.70 -14.07 -6.13
CA GLY A 166 18.28 -15.30 -6.65
C GLY A 166 17.22 -16.27 -7.17
N TRP A 167 17.45 -16.84 -8.36
CA TRP A 167 16.59 -17.86 -8.95
C TRP A 167 17.39 -18.73 -9.91
N ASN A 168 17.07 -20.03 -9.96
CA ASN A 168 17.66 -20.99 -10.92
C ASN A 168 19.18 -20.90 -11.06
N ARG A 169 19.89 -20.92 -9.92
CA ARG A 169 21.37 -20.87 -9.84
C ARG A 169 22.02 -19.56 -10.32
N ALA A 170 21.24 -18.50 -10.54
CA ALA A 170 21.70 -17.17 -10.91
C ALA A 170 20.92 -16.09 -10.14
N THR A 171 21.07 -14.83 -10.54
CA THR A 171 20.20 -13.72 -10.13
C THR A 171 19.39 -13.21 -11.31
N PHE A 172 18.37 -12.37 -11.08
CA PHE A 172 17.68 -11.71 -12.19
C PHE A 172 18.48 -10.57 -12.83
N GLY A 173 19.62 -10.21 -12.24
CA GLY A 173 20.57 -9.23 -12.76
C GLY A 173 21.57 -9.81 -13.78
N GLY A 174 21.65 -11.13 -13.90
CA GLY A 174 22.68 -11.83 -14.69
C GLY A 174 23.54 -12.76 -13.84
#